data_AF-A0A5C4XGH8-F1
#
_entry.id   AF-A0A5C4XGH8-F1
#
_cell.length_a   1.000
_cell.length_b   1.000
_cell.length_c   1.000
_cell.angle_alpha   90.00
_cell.angle_beta   90.00
_cell.angle_gamma   90.00
#
_symmetry.space_group_name_H-M   'P 1'
#
loop_
_entity.id
_entity.type
_entity.pdbx_description
1 polymer ?
#
loop_
_entity_poly.entity_id
_entity_poly.type
_entity_poly.pdbx_seq_one_letter_code
_entity_poly.pdbx_strand_id
1 'polypeptide(L)'
;MVDLRQEAGSGPRPDEAASSLRVSVLEREPDLPGWAQADPAWSPLVLGWSDPSGEPVGDALVLRRRVPGSRRFLALLPEPPRLGGLEREASLWRPPAVALLRALGAFAVRIGLGAPSASHAVPELASAGEPDGWLPADHR
;
A
#
# COMPACT_ATOMS: atom_id res chain seq x y z
N MET A 1 -40.00 19.55 -31.67
CA MET A 1 -39.44 19.62 -30.30
C MET A 1 -38.53 18.41 -30.17
N VAL A 2 -37.22 18.64 -30.21
CA VAL A 2 -36.21 17.57 -30.32
C VAL A 2 -36.16 16.81 -29.00
N ASP A 3 -36.43 15.51 -29.06
CA ASP A 3 -36.20 14.58 -27.95
C ASP A 3 -34.68 14.46 -27.77
N LEU A 4 -34.20 15.02 -26.66
CA LEU A 4 -32.80 15.01 -26.32
C LEU A 4 -32.42 13.57 -25.96
N ARG A 5 -31.65 12.97 -26.87
CA ARG A 5 -30.75 11.84 -26.62
C ARG A 5 -30.10 11.93 -25.24
N GLN A 6 -29.90 10.75 -24.63
CA GLN A 6 -28.60 10.26 -24.12
C GLN A 6 -27.74 11.35 -23.47
N GLU A 7 -27.36 11.28 -22.20
CA GLU A 7 -26.36 10.32 -21.74
C GLU A 7 -26.51 10.07 -20.23
N ALA A 8 -26.96 8.86 -19.88
CA ALA A 8 -26.65 8.32 -18.57
C ALA A 8 -25.15 8.02 -18.58
N GLY A 9 -24.34 8.94 -18.04
CA GLY A 9 -22.94 8.69 -17.73
C GLY A 9 -22.85 7.55 -16.72
N SER A 10 -22.82 6.32 -17.21
CA SER A 10 -22.44 5.14 -16.45
C SER A 10 -20.92 5.18 -16.26
N GLY A 11 -20.45 6.11 -15.42
CA GLY A 11 -19.15 5.96 -14.80
C GLY A 11 -19.11 4.66 -14.00
N PRO A 12 -17.95 4.00 -13.86
CA PRO A 12 -17.86 2.77 -13.11
C PRO A 12 -18.43 3.03 -11.71
N ARG A 13 -19.37 2.19 -11.29
CA ARG A 13 -19.86 2.24 -9.90
C ARG A 13 -18.62 2.15 -8.99
N PRO A 14 -18.58 2.86 -7.86
CA PRO A 14 -17.44 2.78 -6.95
C PRO A 14 -17.12 1.34 -6.53
N ASP A 15 -18.10 0.43 -6.57
CA ASP A 15 -17.94 -1.02 -6.36
C ASP A 15 -17.14 -1.75 -7.48
N GLU A 16 -17.19 -1.26 -8.72
CA GLU A 16 -16.54 -1.86 -9.91
C GLU A 16 -15.09 -1.38 -10.10
N ALA A 17 -14.83 -0.08 -9.86
CA ALA A 17 -13.48 0.48 -9.85
C ALA A 17 -12.61 -0.16 -8.74
N ALA A 18 -13.26 -0.59 -7.68
CA ALA A 18 -12.66 -1.08 -6.47
C ALA A 18 -12.30 -2.59 -6.53
N SER A 19 -12.98 -3.37 -7.39
CA SER A 19 -12.60 -4.76 -7.75
C SER A 19 -11.32 -4.88 -8.59
N SER A 20 -10.64 -3.77 -8.87
CA SER A 20 -9.61 -3.72 -9.91
C SER A 20 -8.25 -3.20 -9.46
N LEU A 21 -8.04 -2.98 -8.15
CA LEU A 21 -6.72 -2.62 -7.65
C LEU A 21 -5.72 -3.74 -7.96
N ARG A 22 -4.67 -3.40 -8.70
CA ARG A 22 -3.56 -4.32 -8.97
C ARG A 22 -2.55 -4.19 -7.84
N VAL A 23 -2.02 -5.32 -7.37
CA VAL A 23 -0.99 -5.33 -6.35
C VAL A 23 0.32 -5.86 -6.93
N SER A 24 1.42 -5.22 -6.54
CA SER A 24 2.77 -5.56 -6.97
C SER A 24 3.76 -5.45 -5.81
N VAL A 25 4.89 -6.12 -5.92
CA VAL A 25 6.03 -5.86 -5.03
C VAL A 25 6.76 -4.63 -5.54
N LEU A 26 7.03 -3.67 -4.66
CA LEU A 26 7.86 -2.51 -4.96
C LEU A 26 9.30 -2.78 -4.53
N GLU A 27 10.24 -2.49 -5.42
CA GLU A 27 11.68 -2.51 -5.11
C GLU A 27 12.08 -1.21 -4.43
N ARG A 28 11.74 -1.08 -3.14
CA ARG A 28 12.11 0.07 -2.33
C ARG A 28 12.51 -0.35 -0.92
N GLU A 29 13.37 0.46 -0.31
CA GLU A 29 13.77 0.30 1.08
C GLU A 29 12.75 1.04 1.99
N PRO A 30 12.06 0.32 2.90
CA PRO A 30 11.13 0.96 3.80
C PRO A 30 11.78 1.31 5.16
N ASP A 31 11.35 2.42 5.77
CA ASP A 31 11.48 2.61 7.22
C ASP A 31 10.75 1.48 7.97
N LEU A 32 11.44 0.93 8.98
CA LEU A 32 10.99 -0.22 9.75
C LEU A 32 10.68 0.19 11.19
N PRO A 33 9.67 -0.40 11.85
CA PRO A 33 9.48 -0.18 13.27
C PRO A 33 10.69 -0.72 14.05
N GLY A 34 11.06 -0.06 15.16
CA GLY A 34 12.29 -0.37 15.90
C GLY A 34 12.42 -1.82 16.37
N TRP A 35 11.30 -2.48 16.70
CA TRP A 35 11.30 -3.91 17.05
C TRP A 35 11.64 -4.82 15.87
N ALA A 36 11.31 -4.43 14.63
CA ALA A 36 11.66 -5.19 13.43
C ALA A 36 13.12 -4.95 13.04
N GLN A 37 13.64 -3.75 13.28
CA GLN A 37 15.07 -3.45 13.12
C GLN A 37 15.93 -4.26 14.10
N ALA A 38 15.42 -4.51 15.31
CA ALA A 38 16.15 -5.21 16.37
C ALA A 38 16.20 -6.74 16.21
N ASP A 39 15.34 -7.35 15.39
CA ASP A 39 15.30 -8.81 15.17
C ASP A 39 15.54 -9.14 13.69
N PRO A 40 16.74 -9.66 13.33
CA PRO A 40 17.11 -9.94 11.94
C PRO A 40 16.31 -11.09 11.30
N ALA A 41 15.46 -11.78 12.07
CA ALA A 41 14.53 -12.75 11.51
C ALA A 41 13.44 -12.10 10.65
N TRP A 42 13.24 -10.78 10.76
CA TRP A 42 12.32 -10.02 9.93
C TRP A 42 13.02 -9.48 8.68
N SER A 43 12.43 -9.73 7.52
CA SER A 43 12.84 -9.15 6.25
C SER A 43 11.71 -8.30 5.67
N PRO A 44 11.96 -7.02 5.33
CA PRO A 44 10.96 -6.18 4.73
C PRO A 44 10.58 -6.64 3.32
N LEU A 45 9.36 -6.27 2.93
CA LEU A 45 8.79 -6.32 1.60
C LEU A 45 7.80 -5.17 1.52
N VAL A 46 7.81 -4.39 0.44
CA VAL A 46 6.80 -3.35 0.24
C VAL A 46 5.84 -3.78 -0.86
N LEU A 47 4.54 -3.72 -0.57
CA LEU A 47 3.49 -3.90 -1.55
C LEU A 47 3.03 -2.54 -2.03
N GLY A 48 2.79 -2.41 -3.33
CA GLY A 48 2.17 -1.25 -3.96
C GLY A 48 0.85 -1.64 -4.59
N TRP A 49 -0.12 -0.72 -4.54
CA TRP A 49 -1.38 -0.84 -5.25
C TRP A 49 -1.45 0.23 -6.34
N SER A 50 -1.96 -0.17 -7.49
CA SER A 50 -2.31 0.75 -8.58
C SER A 50 -3.74 0.55 -9.03
N ASP A 51 -4.31 1.63 -9.56
CA ASP A 51 -5.63 1.61 -10.17
C ASP A 51 -5.61 0.84 -11.52
N PRO A 52 -6.76 0.68 -12.20
CA PRO A 52 -6.83 -0.01 -13.48
C PRO A 52 -6.01 0.64 -14.60
N SER A 53 -5.81 1.96 -14.52
CA SER A 53 -5.02 2.78 -15.44
C SER A 53 -3.52 2.61 -15.22
N GLY A 54 -3.12 2.02 -14.08
CA GLY A 54 -1.73 1.84 -13.67
C GLY A 54 -1.22 2.93 -12.74
N GLU A 55 -2.06 3.89 -12.36
CA GLU A 55 -1.67 4.98 -11.46
C GLU A 55 -1.47 4.45 -10.03
N PRO A 56 -0.38 4.81 -9.35
CA PRO A 56 -0.11 4.35 -8.00
C PRO A 56 -1.11 4.95 -7.01
N VAL A 57 -1.78 4.09 -6.24
CA VAL A 57 -2.80 4.45 -5.24
C VAL A 57 -2.21 4.44 -3.83
N GLY A 58 -1.16 3.64 -3.60
CA GLY A 58 -0.47 3.62 -2.31
C GLY A 58 0.34 2.36 -2.05
N ASP A 59 0.77 2.20 -0.80
CA ASP A 59 1.69 1.14 -0.39
C ASP A 59 1.44 0.59 1.03
N ALA A 60 2.11 -0.53 1.32
CA ALA A 60 2.14 -1.14 2.65
C ALA A 60 3.47 -1.85 2.91
N LEU A 61 3.95 -1.70 4.14
CA LEU A 61 5.02 -2.53 4.68
C LEU A 61 4.49 -3.93 5.01
N VAL A 62 5.21 -4.95 4.55
CA VAL A 62 5.05 -6.34 4.94
C VAL A 62 6.37 -6.83 5.54
N LEU A 63 6.30 -7.32 6.77
CA LEU A 63 7.42 -7.96 7.45
C LEU A 63 7.31 -9.48 7.28
N ARG A 64 8.33 -10.08 6.67
CA ARG A 64 8.39 -11.51 6.43
C ARG A 64 9.25 -12.18 7.48
N ARG A 65 8.72 -13.21 8.14
CA ARG A 65 9.50 -14.09 9.02
C ARG A 65 9.52 -15.50 8.45
N ARG A 66 10.69 -15.95 8.02
CA ARG A 66 10.86 -17.30 7.47
C ARG A 66 10.78 -18.36 8.58
N VAL A 67 10.22 -19.51 8.23
CA VAL A 67 10.30 -20.69 9.10
C VAL A 67 11.64 -21.39 8.84
N PRO A 68 12.44 -21.69 9.87
CA PRO A 68 13.70 -22.43 9.70
C PRO A 68 13.48 -23.73 8.92
N GLY A 69 14.33 -24.00 7.92
CA GLY A 69 14.23 -25.20 7.09
C GLY A 69 13.11 -25.19 6.04
N SER A 70 12.41 -24.07 5.84
CA SER A 70 11.32 -23.95 4.85
C SER A 70 11.48 -22.72 3.97
N ARG A 71 10.93 -22.80 2.74
CA ARG A 71 10.80 -21.62 1.85
C ARG A 71 9.58 -20.75 2.20
N ARG A 72 8.75 -21.17 3.15
CA ARG A 72 7.53 -20.49 3.58
C ARG A 72 7.83 -19.44 4.64
N PHE A 73 6.99 -18.42 4.70
CA PHE A 73 7.12 -17.34 5.69
C PHE A 73 5.77 -16.89 6.25
N LEU A 74 5.79 -16.26 7.42
CA LEU A 74 4.69 -15.45 7.92
C LEU A 74 4.81 -14.07 7.29
N ALA A 75 3.74 -13.58 6.67
CA ALA A 75 3.61 -12.19 6.25
C ALA A 75 2.87 -11.41 7.33
N LEU A 76 3.45 -10.32 7.79
CA LEU A 76 2.86 -9.46 8.79
C LEU A 76 2.82 -8.02 8.27
N LEU A 77 1.63 -7.47 8.15
CA LEU A 77 1.39 -6.05 7.94
C LEU A 77 1.25 -5.40 9.32
N PRO A 78 2.22 -4.61 9.80
CA PRO A 78 2.14 -3.99 11.11
C PRO A 78 0.96 -2.99 11.20
N GLU A 79 0.61 -2.40 10.06
CA GLU A 79 -0.46 -1.42 9.87
C GLU A 79 -1.26 -1.76 8.60
N PRO A 80 -2.51 -1.29 8.46
CA PRO A 80 -3.22 -1.36 7.18
C PRO A 80 -2.42 -0.61 6.08
N PRO A 81 -2.64 -0.94 4.79
CA PRO A 81 -2.03 -0.17 3.70
C PRO A 81 -2.48 1.29 3.77
N ARG A 82 -1.68 2.22 3.26
CA ARG A 82 -2.10 3.61 3.03
C ARG A 82 -2.49 3.73 1.56
N LEU A 83 -3.78 3.88 1.27
CA LEU A 83 -4.34 3.81 -0.08
C LEU A 83 -5.16 5.06 -0.45
N GLY A 84 -4.79 6.21 0.10
CA GLY A 84 -5.47 7.48 -0.20
C GLY A 84 -6.96 7.48 0.15
N GLY A 85 -7.36 6.77 1.22
CA GLY A 85 -8.77 6.69 1.66
C GLY A 85 -9.45 5.36 1.34
N LEU A 86 -8.85 4.51 0.50
CA LEU A 86 -9.38 3.17 0.18
C LEU A 86 -9.00 2.12 1.24
N GLU A 87 -8.13 2.44 2.19
CA GLU A 87 -7.68 1.48 3.20
C GLU A 87 -8.81 0.97 4.11
N ARG A 88 -9.88 1.76 4.27
CA ARG A 88 -11.08 1.36 5.02
C ARG A 88 -11.93 0.32 4.30
N GLU A 89 -11.78 0.19 2.98
CA GLU A 89 -12.51 -0.81 2.20
C GLU A 89 -11.64 -2.06 1.99
N ALA A 90 -11.55 -2.88 3.04
CA ALA A 90 -10.69 -4.07 3.06
C ALA A 90 -10.97 -5.05 1.92
N SER A 91 -12.20 -5.10 1.42
CA SER A 91 -12.62 -5.95 0.31
C SER A 91 -11.84 -5.65 -0.98
N LEU A 92 -11.30 -4.44 -1.15
CA LEU A 92 -10.64 -4.02 -2.40
C LEU A 92 -9.18 -4.44 -2.44
N TRP A 93 -8.49 -4.22 -1.32
CA TRP A 93 -7.03 -4.34 -1.29
C TRP A 93 -6.56 -5.66 -0.69
N ARG A 94 -7.35 -6.25 0.22
CA ARG A 94 -6.91 -7.42 0.99
C ARG A 94 -6.89 -8.70 0.16
N PRO A 95 -7.92 -9.04 -0.65
CA PRO A 95 -7.86 -10.24 -1.48
C PRO A 95 -6.66 -10.28 -2.43
N PRO A 96 -6.36 -9.23 -3.24
CA PRO A 96 -5.22 -9.28 -4.15
C PRO A 96 -3.89 -9.37 -3.38
N ALA A 97 -3.72 -8.62 -2.28
CA ALA A 97 -2.50 -8.67 -1.50
C ALA A 97 -2.26 -10.03 -0.84
N VAL A 98 -3.31 -10.66 -0.30
CA VAL A 98 -3.22 -12.02 0.24
C VAL A 98 -2.86 -13.00 -0.87
N ALA A 99 -3.46 -12.89 -2.05
CA ALA A 99 -3.14 -13.76 -3.19
C ALA A 99 -1.67 -13.63 -3.61
N LEU A 100 -1.15 -12.41 -3.75
CA LEU A 100 0.26 -12.17 -4.07
C LEU A 100 1.19 -12.73 -2.98
N LEU A 101 0.92 -12.43 -1.71
CA LEU A 101 1.75 -12.93 -0.60
C LEU A 101 1.76 -14.46 -0.52
N ARG A 102 0.61 -15.10 -0.76
CA ARG A 102 0.49 -16.56 -0.84
C ARG A 102 1.32 -17.12 -1.99
N ALA A 103 1.26 -16.50 -3.17
CA ALA A 103 2.07 -16.88 -4.33
C ALA A 103 3.57 -16.74 -4.04
N LEU A 104 3.99 -15.74 -3.25
CA LEU A 104 5.38 -15.58 -2.82
C LEU A 104 5.82 -16.63 -1.79
N GLY A 105 4.90 -17.33 -1.13
CA GLY A 105 5.19 -18.37 -0.13
C GLY A 105 4.71 -18.06 1.29
N ALA A 106 3.86 -17.05 1.49
CA ALA A 106 3.27 -16.78 2.78
C ALA A 106 2.33 -17.93 3.20
N PHE A 107 2.57 -18.54 4.35
CA PHE A 107 1.65 -19.55 4.92
C PHE A 107 0.57 -18.92 5.80
N ALA A 108 0.77 -17.68 6.25
CA ALA A 108 -0.19 -16.88 6.97
C ALA A 108 0.05 -15.40 6.67
N VAL A 109 -1.04 -14.62 6.65
CA VAL A 109 -1.02 -13.16 6.52
C VAL A 109 -1.72 -12.59 7.74
N ARG A 110 -1.01 -11.76 8.52
CA ARG A 110 -1.56 -11.05 9.68
C ARG A 110 -1.55 -9.56 9.40
N ILE A 111 -2.62 -8.88 9.79
CA ILE A 111 -2.76 -7.43 9.65
C ILE A 111 -2.99 -6.87 11.04
N GLY A 112 -2.20 -5.87 11.42
CA GLY A 112 -2.21 -5.26 12.74
C GLY A 112 -1.48 -6.12 13.78
N LEU A 113 -0.66 -5.46 14.60
CA LEU A 113 -0.10 -6.05 15.81
C LEU A 113 -0.59 -5.42 17.11
N GLY A 114 -1.36 -4.32 17.05
CA GLY A 114 -1.60 -3.50 18.24
C GLY A 114 -0.31 -2.92 18.84
N ALA A 115 0.80 -2.96 18.09
CA ALA A 115 2.06 -2.33 18.47
C ALA A 115 1.98 -0.81 18.21
N PRO A 116 2.67 0.04 19.01
CA PRO A 116 2.71 1.47 18.76
C PRO A 116 3.27 1.71 17.36
N SER A 117 2.49 2.42 16.54
CA SER A 117 2.80 2.75 15.15
C SER A 117 4.10 3.54 15.08
N ALA A 118 5.07 3.04 14.31
CA ALA A 118 6.12 3.89 13.76
C ALA A 118 5.60 4.36 12.41
N SER A 119 5.29 5.65 12.30
CA SER A 119 4.75 6.23 11.07
C SER A 119 5.80 6.11 9.97
N HIS A 120 5.62 5.16 9.06
CA HIS A 120 6.40 5.14 7.82
C HIS A 120 5.92 6.31 6.95
N ALA A 121 6.78 7.32 6.75
CA ALA A 121 6.48 8.48 5.93
C ALA A 121 6.11 8.05 4.50
N VAL A 122 5.06 8.66 3.95
CA VAL A 122 4.66 8.52 2.54
C VAL A 122 5.84 9.00 1.68
N PRO A 123 6.36 8.23 0.70
CA PRO A 123 7.10 8.88 -0.37
C PRO A 123 6.06 9.69 -1.15
N GLU A 124 6.19 11.01 -1.13
CA GLU A 124 5.50 11.87 -2.07
C GLU A 124 5.79 11.33 -3.47
N LEU A 125 4.78 10.71 -4.08
CA LEU A 125 4.87 10.22 -5.45
C LEU A 125 5.01 11.45 -6.31
N ALA A 126 6.26 11.73 -6.68
CA ALA A 126 6.63 12.87 -7.50
C ALA A 126 5.76 12.88 -8.77
N SER A 127 4.88 13.87 -8.83
CA SER A 127 4.32 14.38 -10.06
C SER A 127 4.17 15.89 -9.93
N ALA A 128 5.10 16.56 -10.62
CA ALA A 128 4.98 17.90 -11.19
C ALA A 128 4.73 19.09 -10.24
N GLY A 129 5.74 19.97 -10.18
CA GLY A 129 5.58 21.39 -9.86
C GLY A 129 6.22 21.79 -8.54
N GLU A 130 7.39 22.40 -8.62
CA GLU A 130 7.98 23.15 -7.52
C GLU A 130 6.97 24.19 -6.98
N PRO A 131 6.79 24.30 -5.66
CA PRO A 131 6.45 25.57 -5.05
C PRO A 131 7.73 26.36 -4.80
N ASP A 132 7.96 27.34 -5.67
CA ASP A 132 8.85 28.48 -5.46
C ASP A 132 8.59 29.13 -4.08
N GLY A 133 9.67 29.37 -3.32
CA GLY A 133 9.66 30.34 -2.22
C GLY A 133 9.84 29.79 -0.80
N TRP A 134 11.01 29.24 -0.48
CA TRP A 134 11.52 29.21 0.91
C TRP A 134 12.73 30.15 1.05
N LEU A 135 12.49 31.35 1.60
CA LEU A 135 13.54 32.23 2.13
C LEU A 135 13.78 31.90 3.61
N PRO A 136 15.01 31.66 4.06
CA PRO A 136 15.30 31.61 5.49
C PRO A 136 15.32 33.04 6.07
N ALA A 137 14.43 33.33 7.01
CA ALA A 137 14.56 34.51 7.85
C ALA A 137 15.49 34.20 9.02
N ASP A 138 16.69 34.76 8.93
CA ASP A 138 17.61 34.99 10.03
C ASP A 138 16.95 35.87 11.09
N HIS A 139 16.94 35.42 12.33
CA HIS A 139 16.81 36.30 13.48
C HIS A 139 17.80 35.88 14.57
N ARG A 140 18.95 36.56 14.53
CA ARG A 140 19.87 36.93 15.61
C ARG A 140 19.36 36.76 17.06
#